data_AF-A0A8H3A9J9-F1
#
_entry.id   AF-A0A8H3A9J9-F1
#
_cell.length_a   1.000
_cell.length_b   1.000
_cell.length_c   1.000
_cell.angle_alpha   90.00
_cell.angle_beta   90.00
_cell.angle_gamma   90.00
#
_symmetry.space_group_name_H-M   'P 1'
#
loop_
_entity.id
_entity.type
_entity.pdbx_description
1 polymer ?
#
loop_
_entity_poly.entity_id
_entity_poly.type
_entity_poly.pdbx_seq_one_letter_code
_entity_poly.pdbx_strand_id
1 'polypeptide(L)'
;MSTVTIPSPRTSRHSKPASVRSKPGSVHSIERPKSIHSKAESIHLGSISSRPSSVHSRSNNIHSRSNSIRSQPSLRHISPLPEDIFPPSEHASARSEHVGAHSEHFSVHYEPHSIRSKSVSLVGSFTGREPEPFEEIPGFFGKIITPTSPTYPDAIARWAYNAERPARLVVYPRFTTDIFAAISHAYKHSLPIAVRGGGHSCAGTSSSTQGVVIDLSKHFTQVRIDPTNRVAFVGGGAVWKDVDEAAIRYGLAAVGGTVNHTGVGGLTLGGGYGWLTGQYGLACDNVVAATIIIPGAAVSPGVIHPTSVTVSAFSDPDLFFAIRGGGGNFGVVTEFAIKLHPQRRTVWSGTIVYEASVLEELFEALDVWWAEAGQGRRPGEAALVFFFRDPATGECCIGLRPFFNGSEAEGREQFALFLAIHHLVDQTKALPYELINAQQNEQAQHGDNVYMTGTSRSSFPPIAARALFTTFSEISAAPYAGSAVIVEYLPLHLVRAASSETSAFPGRLKGDNIVFLVHWPREDTTGNTDTARTHATRLKEVIWGREREIGGEVDSTGYANYQTEAADHDAASRHFGHFYPRLQAVKAQCDPHGLFDKFYPIRPAARR
;
A
#
# COMPACT_ATOMS: atom_id res chain seq x y z
N MET A 1 70.27 -25.94 -6.55
CA MET A 1 70.69 -25.17 -5.36
C MET A 1 69.47 -24.44 -4.83
N SER A 2 69.00 -24.60 -3.60
CA SER A 2 69.28 -25.66 -2.61
C SER A 2 68.01 -25.94 -1.79
N THR A 3 67.91 -27.19 -1.36
CA THR A 3 66.82 -27.89 -0.64
C THR A 3 66.35 -27.29 0.69
N VAL A 4 65.05 -27.45 0.99
CA VAL A 4 64.42 -28.08 2.21
C VAL A 4 64.84 -27.50 3.59
N THR A 5 63.95 -27.24 4.57
CA THR A 5 63.38 -28.25 5.50
C THR A 5 62.29 -27.66 6.42
N ILE A 6 61.26 -28.47 6.73
CA ILE A 6 60.24 -28.26 7.79
C ILE A 6 60.77 -28.79 9.14
N PRO A 7 60.33 -28.25 10.29
CA PRO A 7 60.15 -29.11 11.46
C PRO A 7 58.76 -28.98 12.11
N SER A 8 58.21 -30.14 12.48
CA SER A 8 57.17 -30.31 13.50
C SER A 8 57.69 -31.37 14.51
N PRO A 9 56.90 -31.78 15.52
CA PRO A 9 56.76 -31.08 16.80
C PRO A 9 57.47 -31.83 17.94
N ARG A 10 57.52 -31.26 19.16
CA ARG A 10 57.94 -32.00 20.37
C ARG A 10 56.96 -31.90 21.52
N THR A 11 56.83 -33.03 22.20
CA THR A 11 55.84 -33.36 23.24
C THR A 11 56.46 -33.47 24.63
N SER A 12 55.71 -33.14 25.69
CA SER A 12 55.66 -33.89 26.98
C SER A 12 54.58 -33.31 27.91
N ARG A 13 53.56 -34.07 28.36
CA ARG A 13 53.46 -34.78 29.67
C ARG A 13 53.52 -33.85 30.91
N HIS A 14 52.82 -34.04 32.03
CA HIS A 14 51.70 -34.92 32.48
C HIS A 14 51.29 -34.40 33.88
N SER A 15 49.99 -34.38 34.24
CA SER A 15 49.52 -34.69 35.63
C SER A 15 47.99 -34.64 35.84
N LYS A 16 47.40 -35.83 35.98
CA LYS A 16 46.28 -36.23 36.85
C LYS A 16 46.77 -37.53 37.54
N PRO A 17 46.18 -38.08 38.64
CA PRO A 17 44.78 -37.94 39.07
C PRO A 17 44.54 -37.86 40.60
N ALA A 18 43.26 -37.79 41.00
CA ALA A 18 42.74 -38.44 42.21
C ALA A 18 41.23 -38.70 42.08
N SER A 19 40.76 -39.86 42.54
CA SER A 19 39.34 -40.26 42.56
C SER A 19 39.09 -41.27 43.69
N VAL A 20 38.03 -41.12 44.50
CA VAL A 20 37.64 -42.10 45.54
C VAL A 20 36.10 -42.28 45.63
N ARG A 21 35.67 -43.47 46.04
CA ARG A 21 34.30 -44.06 46.11
C ARG A 21 33.95 -44.44 47.57
N SER A 22 32.71 -44.67 48.03
CA SER A 22 31.33 -44.48 47.51
C SER A 22 30.30 -45.01 48.55
N LYS A 23 28.98 -44.91 48.27
CA LYS A 23 27.87 -45.75 48.81
C LYS A 23 27.42 -45.49 50.29
N PRO A 24 26.26 -46.05 50.76
CA PRO A 24 24.92 -46.20 50.11
C PRO A 24 23.69 -46.01 51.07
N GLY A 25 22.46 -46.06 50.52
CA GLY A 25 21.18 -46.26 51.26
C GLY A 25 20.40 -44.96 51.55
N SER A 26 19.07 -44.93 51.64
CA SER A 26 18.08 -46.00 51.90
C SER A 26 16.80 -45.91 51.02
N VAL A 27 15.85 -46.83 51.23
CA VAL A 27 14.63 -47.06 50.43
C VAL A 27 13.38 -46.59 51.19
N HIS A 28 12.39 -46.02 50.49
CA HIS A 28 10.98 -46.29 50.78
C HIS A 28 10.10 -46.24 49.52
N SER A 29 9.37 -47.33 49.29
CA SER A 29 8.32 -47.51 48.30
C SER A 29 6.96 -47.03 48.82
N ILE A 30 6.03 -46.64 47.93
CA ILE A 30 4.59 -46.98 48.02
C ILE A 30 3.87 -46.73 46.67
N GLU A 31 3.20 -47.80 46.21
CA GLU A 31 1.97 -47.94 45.40
C GLU A 31 1.66 -47.12 44.13
N ARG A 32 1.30 -47.87 43.08
CA ARG A 32 0.34 -47.45 42.03
C ARG A 32 -1.10 -47.71 42.49
N PRO A 33 -2.07 -46.92 42.02
CA PRO A 33 -3.40 -47.45 41.74
C PRO A 33 -3.91 -47.18 40.31
N LYS A 34 -4.27 -48.30 39.66
CA LYS A 34 -5.39 -48.58 38.75
C LYS A 34 -6.09 -47.45 37.95
N SER A 35 -6.31 -47.76 36.68
CA SER A 35 -7.30 -47.17 35.77
C SER A 35 -8.74 -47.16 36.32
N ILE A 36 -9.49 -46.08 36.08
CA ILE A 36 -10.96 -46.04 36.13
C ILE A 36 -11.51 -45.32 34.89
N HIS A 37 -12.62 -45.81 34.36
CA HIS A 37 -13.35 -45.29 33.19
C HIS A 37 -14.29 -44.12 33.53
N SER A 38 -14.76 -43.45 32.46
CA SER A 38 -15.91 -42.53 32.40
C SER A 38 -15.66 -41.10 32.95
N LYS A 39 -16.29 -40.05 32.41
CA LYS A 39 -17.33 -39.95 31.38
C LYS A 39 -16.93 -38.96 30.29
N ALA A 40 -17.33 -39.21 29.05
CA ALA A 40 -17.47 -38.17 28.03
C ALA A 40 -18.96 -37.81 27.96
N GLU A 41 -19.31 -36.54 28.17
CA GLU A 41 -20.66 -36.04 27.91
C GLU A 41 -20.71 -35.43 26.51
N SER A 42 -21.42 -36.12 25.63
CA SER A 42 -21.80 -35.66 24.30
C SER A 42 -23.05 -34.77 24.36
N ILE A 43 -23.04 -33.63 23.69
CA ILE A 43 -24.26 -32.89 23.34
C ILE A 43 -24.47 -32.97 21.82
N HIS A 44 -25.73 -33.17 21.42
CA HIS A 44 -26.12 -33.59 20.07
C HIS A 44 -25.84 -32.58 18.95
N LEU A 45 -25.37 -33.11 17.83
CA LEU A 45 -25.79 -32.65 16.50
C LEU A 45 -26.84 -33.64 15.95
N GLY A 46 -28.01 -33.13 15.57
CA GLY A 46 -29.12 -33.94 15.09
C GLY A 46 -28.88 -34.46 13.68
N SER A 47 -29.05 -35.77 13.47
CA SER A 47 -28.99 -36.43 12.17
C SER A 47 -30.38 -36.64 11.58
N ILE A 48 -30.57 -36.33 10.29
CA ILE A 48 -31.60 -37.00 9.46
C ILE A 48 -31.04 -37.30 8.05
N SER A 49 -30.73 -38.59 7.86
CA SER A 49 -31.00 -39.42 6.67
C SER A 49 -30.73 -38.88 5.25
N SER A 50 -29.67 -39.40 4.62
CA SER A 50 -29.54 -39.57 3.18
C SER A 50 -30.26 -40.82 2.65
N ARG A 51 -30.94 -40.75 1.49
CA ARG A 51 -31.02 -41.86 0.50
C ARG A 51 -31.21 -41.33 -0.93
N PRO A 52 -30.81 -42.07 -1.98
CA PRO A 52 -30.56 -41.52 -3.30
C PRO A 52 -31.67 -41.80 -4.33
N SER A 53 -31.66 -41.05 -5.43
CA SER A 53 -32.32 -41.41 -6.69
C SER A 53 -31.44 -41.01 -7.89
N SER A 54 -31.68 -41.63 -9.04
CA SER A 54 -30.70 -41.71 -10.13
C SER A 54 -31.32 -41.48 -11.52
N VAL A 55 -30.46 -41.09 -12.47
CA VAL A 55 -30.67 -41.09 -13.92
C VAL A 55 -31.81 -40.21 -14.46
N HIS A 56 -31.45 -39.16 -15.22
CA HIS A 56 -31.84 -39.07 -16.64
C HIS A 56 -31.05 -37.98 -17.40
N SER A 57 -30.26 -38.41 -18.38
CA SER A 57 -29.78 -37.56 -19.46
C SER A 57 -30.90 -37.30 -20.47
N ARG A 58 -31.05 -36.07 -20.96
CA ARG A 58 -31.63 -35.81 -22.29
C ARG A 58 -31.16 -34.49 -22.88
N SER A 59 -30.55 -34.60 -24.05
CA SER A 59 -30.40 -33.52 -25.02
C SER A 59 -31.75 -32.98 -25.45
N ASN A 60 -31.81 -31.70 -25.84
CA ASN A 60 -32.54 -31.33 -27.05
C ASN A 60 -32.01 -30.03 -27.66
N ASN A 61 -32.23 -29.90 -28.95
CA ASN A 61 -31.63 -28.90 -29.84
C ASN A 61 -32.76 -28.11 -30.53
N ILE A 62 -32.47 -26.88 -30.98
CA ILE A 62 -33.21 -26.14 -32.03
C ILE A 62 -34.68 -25.73 -31.73
N HIS A 63 -34.94 -24.43 -31.55
CA HIS A 63 -35.47 -23.62 -32.67
C HIS A 63 -35.42 -22.10 -32.44
N SER A 64 -35.19 -21.40 -33.56
CA SER A 64 -35.20 -19.96 -33.77
C SER A 64 -36.55 -19.28 -33.56
N ARG A 65 -36.54 -18.02 -33.11
CA ARG A 65 -37.38 -16.95 -33.70
C ARG A 65 -36.75 -15.57 -33.54
N SER A 66 -36.79 -14.81 -34.63
CA SER A 66 -36.28 -13.44 -34.78
C SER A 66 -37.26 -12.40 -34.23
N ASN A 67 -36.74 -11.26 -33.75
CA ASN A 67 -37.33 -9.96 -34.07
C ASN A 67 -36.29 -8.82 -33.93
N SER A 68 -36.59 -7.69 -34.56
CA SER A 68 -35.58 -6.78 -35.14
C SER A 68 -35.28 -5.50 -34.37
N ILE A 69 -34.01 -5.11 -34.38
CA ILE A 69 -33.49 -3.76 -34.65
C ILE A 69 -34.04 -2.58 -33.82
N ARG A 70 -33.15 -1.99 -33.00
CA ARG A 70 -32.79 -0.56 -33.19
C ARG A 70 -31.35 -0.28 -32.78
N SER A 71 -30.74 0.67 -33.48
CA SER A 71 -29.30 0.94 -33.61
C SER A 71 -28.72 1.84 -32.52
N GLN A 72 -27.44 1.60 -32.17
CA GLN A 72 -26.52 2.63 -31.66
C GLN A 72 -25.14 2.54 -32.37
N PRO A 73 -24.33 3.61 -32.39
CA PRO A 73 -23.26 3.77 -33.37
C PRO A 73 -21.99 2.98 -33.08
N SER A 74 -21.29 2.61 -34.15
CA SER A 74 -19.99 1.94 -34.13
C SER A 74 -18.86 2.84 -33.58
N LEU A 75 -18.10 2.34 -32.60
CA LEU A 75 -16.78 2.86 -32.28
C LEU A 75 -15.83 2.65 -33.47
N ARG A 76 -15.03 3.66 -33.81
CA ARG A 76 -14.06 3.59 -34.92
C ARG A 76 -12.84 2.76 -34.53
N HIS A 77 -12.35 1.96 -35.47
CA HIS A 77 -11.07 1.25 -35.34
C HIS A 77 -9.92 2.23 -35.09
N ILE A 78 -9.09 1.92 -34.09
CA ILE A 78 -7.75 2.47 -33.94
C ILE A 78 -6.81 1.59 -34.78
N SER A 79 -6.04 2.21 -35.67
CA SER A 79 -4.97 1.55 -36.46
C SER A 79 -3.60 1.90 -35.84
N PRO A 80 -2.57 1.05 -36.00
CA PRO A 80 -1.30 1.19 -35.29
C PRO A 80 -0.45 2.38 -35.77
N LEU A 81 0.38 2.91 -34.87
CA LEU A 81 1.37 3.97 -35.12
C LEU A 81 2.68 3.39 -35.69
N PRO A 82 3.38 4.10 -36.60
CA PRO A 82 4.74 3.77 -37.04
C PRO A 82 5.83 4.43 -36.17
N GLU A 83 7.07 3.97 -36.32
CA GLU A 83 8.26 4.27 -35.50
C GLU A 83 9.02 5.56 -35.91
N ASP A 84 9.82 6.07 -34.96
CA ASP A 84 11.06 6.87 -35.05
C ASP A 84 11.30 7.92 -36.16
N ILE A 85 11.41 9.21 -35.76
CA ILE A 85 12.50 10.15 -36.18
C ILE A 85 12.75 11.20 -35.06
N PHE A 86 14.00 11.36 -34.60
CA PHE A 86 14.53 12.56 -33.91
C PHE A 86 15.33 13.44 -34.89
N PRO A 87 15.41 14.78 -34.71
CA PRO A 87 16.71 15.39 -34.32
C PRO A 87 16.52 16.66 -33.40
N PRO A 88 17.45 17.62 -33.20
CA PRO A 88 18.02 17.84 -31.87
C PRO A 88 17.86 19.28 -31.30
N SER A 89 18.38 19.46 -30.09
CA SER A 89 18.42 20.69 -29.28
C SER A 89 19.31 21.82 -29.81
N GLU A 90 18.93 23.07 -29.53
CA GLU A 90 19.88 24.18 -29.37
C GLU A 90 19.64 24.96 -28.07
N HIS A 91 20.73 25.34 -27.39
CA HIS A 91 20.73 26.27 -26.25
C HIS A 91 20.93 27.70 -26.74
N ALA A 92 20.26 28.67 -26.11
CA ALA A 92 20.66 30.07 -26.16
C ALA A 92 20.59 30.69 -24.75
N SER A 93 21.70 31.30 -24.33
CA SER A 93 21.83 32.02 -23.06
C SER A 93 21.52 33.50 -23.20
N ALA A 94 20.96 34.13 -22.17
CA ALA A 94 21.11 35.56 -21.94
C ALA A 94 21.19 35.89 -20.43
N ARG A 95 22.12 36.78 -20.07
CA ARG A 95 22.27 37.44 -18.76
C ARG A 95 21.80 38.91 -18.87
N SER A 96 21.92 39.64 -17.76
CA SER A 96 21.86 41.12 -17.63
C SER A 96 20.42 41.70 -17.58
N GLU A 97 20.08 42.67 -16.72
CA GLU A 97 20.76 43.20 -15.51
C GLU A 97 19.76 43.90 -14.57
N HIS A 98 20.29 44.48 -13.48
CA HIS A 98 19.70 45.31 -12.43
C HIS A 98 18.45 46.16 -12.75
N VAL A 99 17.64 46.42 -11.71
CA VAL A 99 17.55 47.74 -11.04
C VAL A 99 16.97 47.54 -9.64
N GLY A 100 17.51 48.25 -8.64
CA GLY A 100 16.90 48.37 -7.31
C GLY A 100 16.66 49.83 -6.97
N ALA A 101 15.56 50.14 -6.27
CA ALA A 101 15.30 51.48 -5.72
C ALA A 101 14.26 51.45 -4.59
N HIS A 102 14.68 51.94 -3.42
CA HIS A 102 13.92 52.70 -2.41
C HIS A 102 12.55 52.21 -1.92
N SER A 103 12.55 51.78 -0.64
CA SER A 103 11.41 51.78 0.26
C SER A 103 11.32 53.11 1.03
N GLU A 104 10.19 53.81 0.96
CA GLU A 104 9.87 54.90 1.89
C GLU A 104 8.91 54.42 2.99
N HIS A 105 9.22 54.76 4.25
CA HIS A 105 8.37 54.48 5.40
C HIS A 105 7.29 55.57 5.53
N PHE A 106 6.02 55.19 5.51
CA PHE A 106 4.91 56.02 5.98
C PHE A 106 4.30 55.42 7.25
N SER A 107 4.52 56.11 8.38
CA SER A 107 3.86 55.81 9.66
C SER A 107 2.55 56.60 9.74
N VAL A 108 1.43 55.93 10.01
CA VAL A 108 0.13 56.57 10.26
C VAL A 108 -0.40 56.10 11.61
N HIS A 109 -0.62 57.05 12.52
CA HIS A 109 -1.22 56.80 13.84
C HIS A 109 -2.70 56.42 13.71
N TYR A 110 -3.16 55.54 14.59
CA TYR A 110 -4.55 55.09 14.67
C TYR A 110 -5.09 55.36 16.08
N GLU A 111 -6.15 56.17 16.20
CA GLU A 111 -6.98 56.24 17.41
C GLU A 111 -8.42 55.79 17.10
N PRO A 112 -9.11 55.11 18.03
CA PRO A 112 -10.44 54.58 17.79
C PRO A 112 -11.55 55.56 18.22
N HIS A 113 -12.45 55.90 17.30
CA HIS A 113 -13.74 56.52 17.63
C HIS A 113 -14.89 55.54 17.39
N SER A 114 -15.61 55.20 18.46
CA SER A 114 -16.80 54.37 18.39
C SER A 114 -18.02 55.22 18.00
N ILE A 115 -18.72 54.83 16.93
CA ILE A 115 -19.98 55.46 16.53
C ILE A 115 -21.08 54.40 16.52
N ARG A 116 -22.13 54.64 17.31
CA ARG A 116 -23.33 53.79 17.37
C ARG A 116 -24.10 53.84 16.05
N SER A 117 -24.19 52.72 15.34
CA SER A 117 -25.12 52.56 14.21
C SER A 117 -26.54 52.27 14.73
N LYS A 118 -27.52 53.10 14.35
CA LYS A 118 -28.94 52.79 14.55
C LYS A 118 -29.38 51.69 13.57
N SER A 119 -30.14 50.71 14.05
CA SER A 119 -30.81 49.73 13.21
C SER A 119 -31.97 50.37 12.43
N VAL A 120 -32.03 50.11 11.13
CA VAL A 120 -33.18 50.40 10.27
C VAL A 120 -33.65 49.08 9.67
N SER A 121 -34.86 48.65 10.04
CA SER A 121 -35.46 47.41 9.53
C SER A 121 -36.15 47.65 8.19
N LEU A 122 -35.57 47.13 7.11
CA LEU A 122 -36.25 47.04 5.81
C LEU A 122 -36.83 45.63 5.65
N VAL A 123 -38.16 45.51 5.76
CA VAL A 123 -38.86 44.23 5.57
C VAL A 123 -39.11 44.03 4.08
N GLY A 124 -38.23 43.28 3.42
CA GLY A 124 -38.43 42.76 2.06
C GLY A 124 -38.71 41.27 2.12
N SER A 125 -39.91 40.84 1.73
CA SER A 125 -40.30 39.43 1.75
C SER A 125 -39.65 38.66 0.59
N PHE A 126 -38.45 38.14 0.81
CA PHE A 126 -37.95 37.01 0.04
C PHE A 126 -38.76 35.76 0.40
N THR A 127 -39.43 35.16 -0.58
CA THR A 127 -39.95 33.80 -0.48
C THR A 127 -38.78 32.84 -0.51
N GLY A 128 -38.14 32.67 0.65
CA GLY A 128 -37.08 31.69 0.82
C GLY A 128 -37.58 30.30 0.47
N ARG A 129 -36.92 29.64 -0.49
CA ARG A 129 -36.81 28.18 -0.40
C ARG A 129 -36.20 27.88 0.98
N GLU A 130 -36.73 26.89 1.67
CA GLU A 130 -35.97 26.31 2.77
C GLU A 130 -34.61 25.85 2.24
N PRO A 131 -33.53 26.00 3.03
CA PRO A 131 -32.22 25.54 2.60
C PRO A 131 -32.29 24.04 2.31
N GLU A 132 -32.00 23.67 1.05
CA GLU A 132 -31.95 22.27 0.59
C GLU A 132 -31.21 21.40 1.64
N PRO A 133 -31.77 20.26 2.09
CA PRO A 133 -31.17 19.46 3.13
C PRO A 133 -29.73 19.10 2.78
N PHE A 134 -28.79 19.40 3.68
CA PHE A 134 -27.35 19.20 3.44
C PHE A 134 -26.97 17.75 3.10
N GLU A 135 -27.83 16.81 3.54
CA GLU A 135 -27.71 15.37 3.41
C GLU A 135 -28.26 14.84 2.07
N GLU A 136 -28.96 15.68 1.29
CA GLU A 136 -29.38 15.39 -0.07
C GLU A 136 -28.37 15.95 -1.08
N ILE A 137 -28.01 15.14 -2.08
CA ILE A 137 -27.14 15.54 -3.18
C ILE A 137 -27.98 15.52 -4.47
N PRO A 138 -28.34 16.68 -5.04
CA PRO A 138 -29.16 16.73 -6.25
C PRO A 138 -28.51 15.98 -7.42
N GLY A 139 -29.27 15.05 -8.03
CA GLY A 139 -28.79 14.22 -9.14
C GLY A 139 -27.92 13.02 -8.74
N PHE A 140 -27.84 12.68 -7.46
CA PHE A 140 -27.13 11.49 -6.96
C PHE A 140 -28.08 10.27 -6.88
N PHE A 141 -27.75 9.20 -7.60
CA PHE A 141 -28.54 7.96 -7.67
C PHE A 141 -27.95 6.80 -6.85
N GLY A 142 -26.77 7.00 -6.27
CA GLY A 142 -26.12 6.08 -5.35
C GLY A 142 -26.74 6.10 -3.95
N LYS A 143 -26.08 5.45 -2.99
CA LYS A 143 -26.50 5.48 -1.57
C LYS A 143 -25.70 6.51 -0.78
N ILE A 144 -26.38 7.40 -0.06
CA ILE A 144 -25.78 8.35 0.89
C ILE A 144 -25.90 7.75 2.30
N ILE A 145 -24.85 7.87 3.11
CA ILE A 145 -24.78 7.48 4.52
C ILE A 145 -24.44 8.70 5.36
N THR A 146 -25.24 8.95 6.38
CA THR A 146 -25.11 10.06 7.34
C THR A 146 -24.77 9.53 8.74
N PRO A 147 -24.29 10.36 9.69
CA PRO A 147 -24.02 9.92 11.06
C PRO A 147 -25.21 9.32 11.82
N THR A 148 -26.44 9.58 11.38
CA THR A 148 -27.68 9.01 11.92
C THR A 148 -28.05 7.64 11.31
N SER A 149 -27.35 7.22 10.25
CA SER A 149 -27.59 5.94 9.57
C SER A 149 -27.06 4.75 10.38
N PRO A 150 -27.82 3.64 10.56
CA PRO A 150 -27.34 2.47 11.31
C PRO A 150 -26.05 1.83 10.76
N THR A 151 -25.81 1.93 9.44
CA THR A 151 -24.60 1.42 8.77
C THR A 151 -23.48 2.46 8.67
N TYR A 152 -23.54 3.56 9.43
CA TYR A 152 -22.51 4.60 9.43
C TYR A 152 -21.14 4.11 9.95
N PRO A 153 -21.04 3.32 11.04
CA PRO A 153 -19.76 2.75 11.49
C PRO A 153 -19.03 1.99 10.36
N ASP A 154 -19.71 1.09 9.65
CA ASP A 154 -19.15 0.33 8.54
C ASP A 154 -18.71 1.22 7.35
N ALA A 155 -19.36 2.36 7.17
CA ALA A 155 -19.07 3.30 6.09
C ALA A 155 -17.81 4.14 6.37
N ILE A 156 -17.61 4.57 7.62
CA ILE A 156 -16.37 5.25 8.03
C ILE A 156 -15.22 4.29 8.31
N ALA A 157 -15.50 2.99 8.50
CA ALA A 157 -14.50 1.97 8.82
C ALA A 157 -13.33 1.93 7.84
N ARG A 158 -12.10 1.78 8.36
CA ARG A 158 -10.86 1.68 7.58
C ARG A 158 -10.09 0.41 7.94
N TRP A 159 -9.00 0.14 7.22
CA TRP A 159 -8.11 -0.95 7.58
C TRP A 159 -7.52 -0.73 8.99
N ALA A 160 -6.87 0.42 9.19
CA ALA A 160 -6.43 0.88 10.50
C ALA A 160 -7.51 1.76 11.15
N TYR A 161 -7.93 1.44 12.38
CA TYR A 161 -9.02 2.13 13.08
C TYR A 161 -8.71 3.61 13.35
N ASN A 162 -7.47 3.92 13.75
CA ASN A 162 -6.95 5.28 13.89
C ASN A 162 -6.94 6.10 12.57
N ALA A 163 -7.23 5.49 11.42
CA ALA A 163 -7.43 6.18 10.15
C ALA A 163 -8.89 6.59 9.86
N GLU A 164 -9.84 6.18 10.70
CA GLU A 164 -11.23 6.60 10.61
C GLU A 164 -11.39 8.09 10.94
N ARG A 165 -12.36 8.76 10.31
CA ARG A 165 -12.70 10.17 10.57
C ARG A 165 -14.22 10.32 10.54
N PRO A 166 -14.82 11.17 11.38
CA PRO A 166 -16.27 11.36 11.40
C PRO A 166 -16.70 12.20 10.19
N ALA A 167 -16.97 11.54 9.07
CA ALA A 167 -17.45 12.15 7.84
C ALA A 167 -18.85 12.75 8.01
N ARG A 168 -19.14 13.84 7.30
CA ARG A 168 -20.52 14.35 7.25
C ARG A 168 -21.37 13.48 6.34
N LEU A 169 -20.81 13.04 5.21
CA LEU A 169 -21.43 12.12 4.26
C LEU A 169 -20.42 11.05 3.83
N VAL A 170 -20.83 9.79 3.82
CA VAL A 170 -20.17 8.75 3.02
C VAL A 170 -21.09 8.39 1.87
N VAL A 171 -20.61 8.48 0.65
CA VAL A 171 -21.42 8.32 -0.56
C VAL A 171 -20.90 7.15 -1.38
N TYR A 172 -21.80 6.24 -1.73
CA TYR A 172 -21.54 5.09 -2.61
C TYR A 172 -22.09 5.41 -4.00
N PRO A 173 -21.31 6.09 -4.88
CA PRO A 173 -21.74 6.41 -6.24
C PRO A 173 -22.00 5.13 -7.03
N ARG A 174 -23.09 5.11 -7.80
CA ARG A 174 -23.48 4.03 -8.71
C ARG A 174 -23.07 4.32 -10.15
N PHE A 175 -22.98 5.61 -10.52
CA PHE A 175 -22.61 6.08 -11.85
C PHE A 175 -21.57 7.19 -11.81
N THR A 176 -20.87 7.45 -12.92
CA THR A 176 -19.92 8.56 -13.07
C THR A 176 -20.55 9.92 -12.71
N THR A 177 -21.83 10.12 -13.05
CA THR A 177 -22.60 11.33 -12.72
C THR A 177 -22.83 11.52 -11.23
N ASP A 178 -22.88 10.45 -10.44
CA ASP A 178 -22.99 10.54 -8.98
C ASP A 178 -21.71 11.13 -8.37
N ILE A 179 -20.54 10.80 -8.94
CA ILE A 179 -19.26 11.38 -8.53
C ILE A 179 -19.21 12.86 -8.93
N PHE A 180 -19.70 13.24 -10.11
CA PHE A 180 -19.84 14.66 -10.48
C PHE A 180 -20.71 15.41 -9.46
N ALA A 181 -21.89 14.87 -9.13
CA ALA A 181 -22.82 15.47 -8.17
C ALA A 181 -22.19 15.61 -6.78
N ALA A 182 -21.49 14.58 -6.29
CA ALA A 182 -20.80 14.61 -5.00
C ALA A 182 -19.67 15.65 -4.95
N ILE A 183 -18.87 15.79 -6.02
CA ILE A 183 -17.79 16.78 -6.13
C ILE A 183 -18.38 18.20 -6.18
N SER A 184 -19.40 18.44 -7.01
CA SER A 184 -20.08 19.74 -7.11
C SER A 184 -20.77 20.14 -5.79
N HIS A 185 -21.39 19.20 -5.08
CA HIS A 185 -21.98 19.42 -3.76
C HIS A 185 -20.92 19.78 -2.73
N ALA A 186 -19.83 19.02 -2.67
CA ALA A 186 -18.72 19.30 -1.77
C ALA A 186 -18.11 20.69 -2.01
N TYR A 187 -17.90 21.09 -3.28
CA TYR A 187 -17.45 22.43 -3.64
C TYR A 187 -18.42 23.52 -3.19
N LYS A 188 -19.71 23.41 -3.55
CA LYS A 188 -20.77 24.37 -3.20
C LYS A 188 -20.89 24.61 -1.70
N HIS A 189 -20.64 23.57 -0.90
CA HIS A 189 -20.79 23.57 0.55
C HIS A 189 -19.45 23.61 1.33
N SER A 190 -18.32 23.87 0.64
CA SER A 190 -16.97 23.94 1.23
C SER A 190 -16.57 22.72 2.07
N LEU A 191 -16.98 21.52 1.63
CA LEU A 191 -16.71 20.25 2.32
C LEU A 191 -15.37 19.64 1.87
N PRO A 192 -14.49 19.23 2.80
CA PRO A 192 -13.28 18.48 2.44
C PRO A 192 -13.60 17.12 1.81
N ILE A 193 -13.04 16.83 0.65
CA ILE A 193 -13.25 15.55 -0.05
C ILE A 193 -12.20 14.53 0.40
N ALA A 194 -12.61 13.27 0.53
CA ALA A 194 -11.71 12.13 0.51
C ALA A 194 -12.25 11.04 -0.45
N VAL A 195 -11.35 10.29 -1.08
CA VAL A 195 -11.70 9.20 -1.99
C VAL A 195 -11.30 7.87 -1.36
N ARG A 196 -12.21 6.91 -1.31
CA ARG A 196 -11.95 5.55 -0.82
C ARG A 196 -12.00 4.54 -1.96
N GLY A 197 -10.84 3.96 -2.26
CA GLY A 197 -10.73 2.63 -2.88
C GLY A 197 -10.81 1.56 -1.79
N GLY A 198 -9.73 0.78 -1.60
CA GLY A 198 -9.67 -0.26 -0.56
C GLY A 198 -9.56 0.22 0.90
N GLY A 199 -9.31 1.51 1.17
CA GLY A 199 -9.31 2.06 2.55
C GLY A 199 -8.12 1.68 3.43
N HIS A 200 -6.96 1.38 2.84
CA HIS A 200 -5.73 0.91 3.51
C HIS A 200 -4.84 2.00 4.15
N SER A 201 -5.15 3.28 3.98
CA SER A 201 -4.27 4.36 4.45
C SER A 201 -4.29 4.51 5.97
N CYS A 202 -3.15 4.39 6.64
CA CYS A 202 -3.01 4.73 8.07
C CYS A 202 -3.15 6.24 8.34
N ALA A 203 -2.64 7.11 7.46
CA ALA A 203 -2.82 8.56 7.59
C ALA A 203 -4.27 9.07 7.45
N GLY A 204 -5.24 8.19 7.16
CA GLY A 204 -6.63 8.58 6.93
C GLY A 204 -6.85 9.34 5.63
N THR A 205 -6.00 9.16 4.61
CA THR A 205 -6.13 9.82 3.29
C THR A 205 -7.44 9.45 2.57
N SER A 206 -8.00 8.28 2.85
CA SER A 206 -9.32 7.84 2.40
C SER A 206 -10.47 8.23 3.34
N SER A 207 -10.25 9.19 4.25
CA SER A 207 -11.19 9.60 5.29
C SER A 207 -11.28 11.12 5.37
N SER A 208 -12.41 11.65 5.82
CA SER A 208 -12.64 13.10 5.91
C SER A 208 -13.39 13.45 7.19
N THR A 209 -12.93 14.44 7.95
CA THR A 209 -13.63 14.97 9.13
C THR A 209 -14.64 16.02 8.67
N GLN A 210 -15.92 15.82 8.99
CA GLN A 210 -17.05 16.69 8.58
C GLN A 210 -17.20 16.92 7.07
N GLY A 211 -16.46 16.19 6.23
CA GLY A 211 -16.53 16.30 4.77
C GLY A 211 -17.25 15.13 4.08
N VAL A 212 -16.99 14.97 2.77
CA VAL A 212 -17.57 13.91 1.94
C VAL A 212 -16.53 12.83 1.66
N VAL A 213 -16.87 11.57 1.94
CA VAL A 213 -16.10 10.41 1.48
C VAL A 213 -16.79 9.84 0.24
N ILE A 214 -16.14 9.90 -0.91
CA ILE A 214 -16.58 9.23 -2.15
C ILE A 214 -16.00 7.81 -2.13
N ASP A 215 -16.84 6.81 -1.88
CA ASP A 215 -16.44 5.41 -1.66
C ASP A 215 -16.76 4.54 -2.88
N LEU A 216 -15.71 4.19 -3.63
CA LEU A 216 -15.78 3.46 -4.89
C LEU A 216 -15.99 1.94 -4.70
N SER A 217 -15.86 1.42 -3.48
CA SER A 217 -15.76 -0.02 -3.16
C SER A 217 -17.02 -0.85 -3.44
N LYS A 218 -18.13 -0.23 -3.87
CA LYS A 218 -19.41 -0.92 -4.11
C LYS A 218 -19.75 -1.12 -5.59
N HIS A 219 -19.38 -0.16 -6.45
CA HIS A 219 -19.87 -0.09 -7.82
C HIS A 219 -18.80 0.23 -8.87
N PHE A 220 -17.57 0.55 -8.46
CA PHE A 220 -16.42 0.79 -9.34
C PHE A 220 -15.31 -0.26 -9.08
N THR A 221 -15.70 -1.53 -9.00
CA THR A 221 -14.83 -2.68 -8.64
C THR A 221 -14.62 -3.66 -9.79
N GLN A 222 -15.14 -3.36 -10.99
CA GLN A 222 -15.13 -4.29 -12.12
C GLN A 222 -13.72 -4.54 -12.62
N VAL A 223 -13.43 -5.80 -12.98
CA VAL A 223 -12.20 -6.19 -13.67
C VAL A 223 -12.55 -6.90 -14.98
N ARG A 224 -12.05 -6.37 -16.10
CA ARG A 224 -12.19 -6.96 -17.43
C ARG A 224 -10.81 -7.18 -18.05
N ILE A 225 -10.52 -8.41 -18.45
CA ILE A 225 -9.25 -8.79 -19.07
C ILE A 225 -9.39 -8.81 -20.60
N ASP A 226 -8.47 -8.14 -21.29
CA ASP A 226 -8.15 -8.38 -22.70
C ASP A 226 -6.89 -9.26 -22.76
N PRO A 227 -7.02 -10.58 -22.98
CA PRO A 227 -5.87 -11.48 -23.03
C PRO A 227 -5.04 -11.35 -24.31
N THR A 228 -5.62 -10.77 -25.38
CA THR A 228 -4.94 -10.60 -26.67
C THR A 228 -3.92 -9.47 -26.58
N ASN A 229 -4.36 -8.30 -26.10
CA ASN A 229 -3.50 -7.14 -25.89
C ASN A 229 -2.77 -7.17 -24.54
N ARG A 230 -3.10 -8.13 -23.67
CA ARG A 230 -2.60 -8.27 -22.29
C ARG A 230 -2.81 -7.00 -21.47
N VAL A 231 -4.06 -6.55 -21.40
CA VAL A 231 -4.48 -5.36 -20.62
C VAL A 231 -5.66 -5.73 -19.73
N ALA A 232 -5.60 -5.37 -18.45
CA ALA A 232 -6.75 -5.37 -17.55
C ALA A 232 -7.35 -3.96 -17.48
N PHE A 233 -8.67 -3.88 -17.57
CA PHE A 233 -9.45 -2.68 -17.26
C PHE A 233 -10.03 -2.88 -15.86
N VAL A 234 -9.63 -2.03 -14.92
CA VAL A 234 -9.79 -2.24 -13.48
C VAL A 234 -10.42 -1.01 -12.84
N GLY A 235 -11.57 -1.18 -12.20
CA GLY A 235 -12.27 -0.10 -11.49
C GLY A 235 -11.45 0.45 -10.31
N GLY A 236 -11.51 1.76 -10.09
CA GLY A 236 -10.72 2.45 -9.06
C GLY A 236 -11.02 2.05 -7.61
N GLY A 237 -12.17 1.40 -7.38
CA GLY A 237 -12.58 0.81 -6.10
C GLY A 237 -12.21 -0.67 -5.92
N ALA A 238 -11.68 -1.34 -6.94
CA ALA A 238 -11.28 -2.76 -6.87
C ALA A 238 -10.13 -3.01 -5.87
N VAL A 239 -9.99 -4.25 -5.41
CA VAL A 239 -8.85 -4.73 -4.63
C VAL A 239 -7.98 -5.68 -5.46
N TRP A 240 -6.72 -5.87 -5.07
CA TRP A 240 -5.78 -6.70 -5.84
C TRP A 240 -6.25 -8.15 -6.04
N LYS A 241 -7.00 -8.71 -5.09
CA LYS A 241 -7.67 -10.00 -5.23
C LYS A 241 -8.53 -10.09 -6.51
N ASP A 242 -9.29 -9.05 -6.83
CA ASP A 242 -10.18 -9.04 -8.01
C ASP A 242 -9.37 -9.11 -9.31
N VAL A 243 -8.18 -8.48 -9.33
CA VAL A 243 -7.26 -8.45 -10.46
C VAL A 243 -6.52 -9.78 -10.59
N ASP A 244 -5.96 -10.29 -9.50
CA ASP A 244 -5.22 -11.55 -9.45
C ASP A 244 -6.12 -12.72 -9.88
N GLU A 245 -7.33 -12.84 -9.32
CA GLU A 245 -8.29 -13.90 -9.66
C GLU A 245 -8.80 -13.82 -11.10
N ALA A 246 -8.86 -12.62 -11.71
CA ALA A 246 -9.34 -12.44 -13.08
C ALA A 246 -8.24 -12.70 -14.11
N ALA A 247 -7.05 -12.15 -13.91
CA ALA A 247 -5.93 -12.24 -14.85
C ALA A 247 -5.38 -13.67 -14.96
N ILE A 248 -5.25 -14.39 -13.83
CA ILE A 248 -4.59 -15.70 -13.81
C ILE A 248 -5.33 -16.78 -14.62
N ARG A 249 -6.63 -16.58 -14.88
CA ARG A 249 -7.46 -17.44 -15.75
C ARG A 249 -6.95 -17.47 -17.20
N TYR A 250 -6.19 -16.45 -17.60
CA TYR A 250 -5.58 -16.32 -18.92
C TYR A 250 -4.05 -16.57 -18.89
N GLY A 251 -3.49 -17.04 -17.77
CA GLY A 251 -2.04 -17.17 -17.59
C GLY A 251 -1.33 -15.81 -17.52
N LEU A 252 -2.00 -14.81 -16.95
CA LEU A 252 -1.53 -13.43 -16.87
C LEU A 252 -1.58 -12.91 -15.42
N ALA A 253 -0.77 -11.90 -15.09
CA ALA A 253 -0.85 -11.14 -13.85
C ALA A 253 -0.49 -9.65 -14.07
N ALA A 254 -0.96 -8.80 -13.17
CA ALA A 254 -0.55 -7.40 -13.07
C ALA A 254 0.55 -7.23 -12.01
N VAL A 255 1.32 -6.14 -12.10
CA VAL A 255 2.15 -5.71 -10.96
C VAL A 255 1.24 -5.03 -9.94
N GLY A 256 1.26 -5.51 -8.69
CA GLY A 256 0.47 -4.99 -7.59
C GLY A 256 1.21 -5.05 -6.25
N GLY A 257 0.48 -4.89 -5.15
CA GLY A 257 1.01 -5.03 -3.79
C GLY A 257 1.16 -6.48 -3.34
N THR A 258 1.60 -6.67 -2.09
CA THR A 258 1.78 -7.99 -1.46
C THR A 258 0.60 -8.45 -0.59
N VAL A 259 -0.52 -7.71 -0.57
CA VAL A 259 -1.70 -7.95 0.27
C VAL A 259 -2.97 -7.83 -0.60
N ASN A 260 -3.81 -8.88 -0.63
CA ASN A 260 -4.84 -8.99 -1.67
C ASN A 260 -6.07 -8.09 -1.47
N HIS A 261 -6.35 -7.66 -0.24
CA HIS A 261 -7.44 -6.73 0.07
C HIS A 261 -7.01 -5.25 0.02
N THR A 262 -5.76 -4.95 -0.40
CA THR A 262 -5.32 -3.59 -0.69
C THR A 262 -6.00 -3.08 -1.97
N GLY A 263 -6.47 -1.84 -1.94
CA GLY A 263 -7.16 -1.21 -3.07
C GLY A 263 -6.22 -0.87 -4.23
N VAL A 264 -6.62 -1.19 -5.45
CA VAL A 264 -5.84 -0.93 -6.68
C VAL A 264 -5.58 0.57 -6.84
N GLY A 265 -6.61 1.41 -6.68
CA GLY A 265 -6.50 2.85 -6.89
C GLY A 265 -5.43 3.52 -6.04
N GLY A 266 -5.52 3.40 -4.72
CA GLY A 266 -4.57 4.05 -3.80
C GLY A 266 -3.13 3.55 -3.98
N LEU A 267 -2.94 2.24 -4.13
CA LEU A 267 -1.61 1.66 -4.32
C LEU A 267 -0.96 2.12 -5.64
N THR A 268 -1.72 2.09 -6.74
CA THR A 268 -1.22 2.43 -8.07
C THR A 268 -0.96 3.94 -8.21
N LEU A 269 -1.84 4.79 -7.66
CA LEU A 269 -1.67 6.25 -7.72
C LEU A 269 -0.45 6.74 -6.93
N GLY A 270 -0.07 6.05 -5.86
CA GLY A 270 1.14 6.34 -5.09
C GLY A 270 2.40 5.61 -5.57
N GLY A 271 2.34 4.86 -6.68
CA GLY A 271 3.47 4.06 -7.19
C GLY A 271 3.13 2.56 -7.26
N GLY A 272 3.30 1.86 -6.14
CA GLY A 272 2.95 0.45 -6.00
C GLY A 272 4.07 -0.52 -6.37
N TYR A 273 4.42 -1.43 -5.47
CA TYR A 273 5.36 -2.51 -5.72
C TYR A 273 5.02 -3.78 -4.94
N GLY A 274 5.60 -4.91 -5.37
CA GLY A 274 5.39 -6.23 -4.80
C GLY A 274 6.21 -7.30 -5.54
N TRP A 275 5.75 -8.55 -5.50
CA TRP A 275 6.50 -9.73 -5.99
C TRP A 275 6.97 -9.65 -7.44
N LEU A 276 6.21 -9.00 -8.32
CA LEU A 276 6.53 -8.89 -9.74
C LEU A 276 7.34 -7.62 -10.11
N THR A 277 7.64 -6.75 -9.14
CA THR A 277 8.35 -5.49 -9.41
C THR A 277 9.74 -5.68 -9.98
N GLY A 278 10.46 -6.73 -9.54
CA GLY A 278 11.75 -7.11 -10.09
C GLY A 278 11.71 -7.50 -11.57
N GLN A 279 10.57 -7.93 -12.10
CA GLN A 279 10.44 -8.31 -13.52
C GLN A 279 9.90 -7.17 -14.39
N TYR A 280 9.06 -6.28 -13.83
CA TYR A 280 8.22 -5.39 -14.64
C TYR A 280 8.07 -3.94 -14.12
N GLY A 281 8.82 -3.50 -13.10
CA GLY A 281 8.75 -2.12 -12.56
C GLY A 281 7.62 -1.91 -11.55
N LEU A 282 7.20 -0.65 -11.34
CA LEU A 282 6.10 -0.33 -10.40
C LEU A 282 4.72 -0.67 -11.00
N ALA A 283 3.69 -0.75 -10.15
CA ALA A 283 2.31 -0.86 -10.61
C ALA A 283 1.92 0.36 -11.47
N CYS A 284 2.34 1.57 -11.08
CA CYS A 284 2.12 2.79 -11.85
C CYS A 284 2.83 2.78 -13.22
N ASP A 285 4.03 2.20 -13.33
CA ASP A 285 4.76 2.07 -14.60
C ASP A 285 4.02 1.17 -15.61
N ASN A 286 3.13 0.30 -15.11
CA ASN A 286 2.33 -0.61 -15.90
C ASN A 286 0.93 -0.06 -16.25
N VAL A 287 0.54 1.12 -15.77
CA VAL A 287 -0.67 1.81 -16.24
C VAL A 287 -0.40 2.35 -17.64
N VAL A 288 -1.25 2.00 -18.61
CA VAL A 288 -1.17 2.50 -20.00
C VAL A 288 -2.18 3.60 -20.30
N ALA A 289 -3.30 3.61 -19.58
CA ALA A 289 -4.29 4.70 -19.58
C ALA A 289 -5.10 4.70 -18.28
N ALA A 290 -5.78 5.80 -17.97
CA ALA A 290 -6.75 5.86 -16.87
C ALA A 290 -7.91 6.79 -17.22
N THR A 291 -9.12 6.46 -16.76
CA THR A 291 -10.29 7.34 -16.81
C THR A 291 -10.44 8.02 -15.46
N ILE A 292 -10.29 9.35 -15.44
CA ILE A 292 -10.28 10.19 -14.24
C ILE A 292 -11.38 11.26 -14.32
N ILE A 293 -12.03 11.49 -13.19
CA ILE A 293 -12.96 12.60 -12.99
C ILE A 293 -12.21 13.76 -12.34
N ILE A 294 -12.08 14.86 -13.08
CA ILE A 294 -11.45 16.10 -12.62
C ILE A 294 -12.50 17.16 -12.29
N PRO A 295 -12.35 17.97 -11.22
CA PRO A 295 -13.35 18.97 -10.82
C PRO A 295 -13.39 20.19 -11.75
N GLY A 296 -12.26 20.58 -12.33
CA GLY A 296 -12.14 21.73 -13.22
C GLY A 296 -12.22 23.10 -12.52
N ALA A 297 -12.27 24.16 -13.32
CA ALA A 297 -12.47 25.51 -12.83
C ALA A 297 -13.93 25.79 -12.45
N ALA A 298 -14.15 26.78 -11.57
CA ALA A 298 -15.49 27.29 -11.30
C ALA A 298 -16.00 28.09 -12.49
N VAL A 299 -17.26 27.85 -12.86
CA VAL A 299 -17.96 28.59 -13.94
C VAL A 299 -18.75 29.77 -13.39
N SER A 300 -19.14 29.72 -12.11
CA SER A 300 -19.73 30.81 -11.34
C SER A 300 -19.53 30.55 -9.83
N PRO A 301 -19.79 31.51 -8.93
CA PRO A 301 -19.63 31.31 -7.50
C PRO A 301 -20.42 30.10 -7.00
N GLY A 302 -19.72 29.15 -6.35
CA GLY A 302 -20.31 27.91 -5.83
C GLY A 302 -20.65 26.85 -6.90
N VAL A 303 -20.28 27.04 -8.18
CA VAL A 303 -20.58 26.10 -9.27
C VAL A 303 -19.31 25.68 -10.02
N ILE A 304 -19.07 24.37 -10.03
CA ILE A 304 -18.07 23.67 -10.87
C ILE A 304 -18.77 22.62 -11.73
N HIS A 305 -18.13 22.25 -12.84
CA HIS A 305 -18.58 21.19 -13.73
C HIS A 305 -17.48 20.12 -13.84
N PRO A 306 -17.50 19.10 -12.95
CA PRO A 306 -16.59 17.98 -13.05
C PRO A 306 -16.75 17.26 -14.39
N THR A 307 -15.64 16.83 -14.97
CA THR A 307 -15.60 16.13 -16.26
C THR A 307 -14.85 14.81 -16.13
N SER A 308 -15.25 13.82 -16.92
CA SER A 308 -14.52 12.55 -17.05
C SER A 308 -13.64 12.60 -18.28
N VAL A 309 -12.35 12.34 -18.12
CA VAL A 309 -11.35 12.32 -19.20
C VAL A 309 -10.55 11.03 -19.15
N THR A 310 -10.16 10.52 -20.32
CA THR A 310 -9.24 9.37 -20.43
C THR A 310 -7.84 9.87 -20.78
N VAL A 311 -6.90 9.61 -19.89
CA VAL A 311 -5.51 10.07 -19.98
C VAL A 311 -4.55 8.91 -20.27
N SER A 312 -3.50 9.17 -21.03
CA SER A 312 -2.46 8.22 -21.44
C SER A 312 -1.21 8.99 -21.90
N ALA A 313 -0.15 8.28 -22.31
CA ALA A 313 1.04 8.92 -22.91
C ALA A 313 0.74 9.74 -24.19
N PHE A 314 -0.42 9.52 -24.82
CA PHE A 314 -0.84 10.19 -26.06
C PHE A 314 -2.08 11.09 -25.89
N SER A 315 -2.63 11.20 -24.68
CA SER A 315 -3.84 11.97 -24.37
C SER A 315 -3.68 12.56 -22.96
N ASP A 316 -3.46 13.87 -22.86
CA ASP A 316 -3.07 14.55 -21.62
C ASP A 316 -1.88 13.86 -20.90
N PRO A 317 -0.68 13.92 -21.50
CA PRO A 317 0.51 13.26 -20.96
C PRO A 317 0.98 13.83 -19.62
N ASP A 318 0.62 15.09 -19.31
CA ASP A 318 0.99 15.73 -18.04
C ASP A 318 0.10 15.26 -16.89
N LEU A 319 -1.23 15.17 -17.06
CA LEU A 319 -2.09 14.53 -16.07
C LEU A 319 -1.78 13.03 -15.95
N PHE A 320 -1.47 12.35 -17.06
CA PHE A 320 -1.04 10.95 -17.05
C PHE A 320 0.31 10.72 -16.34
N PHE A 321 1.24 11.66 -16.43
CA PHE A 321 2.45 11.67 -15.60
C PHE A 321 2.09 11.85 -14.12
N ALA A 322 1.25 12.84 -13.81
CA ALA A 322 0.91 13.25 -12.46
C ALA A 322 0.20 12.16 -11.64
N ILE A 323 -0.74 11.42 -12.22
CA ILE A 323 -1.45 10.34 -11.52
C ILE A 323 -0.57 9.11 -11.22
N ARG A 324 0.59 8.97 -11.89
CA ARG A 324 1.50 7.83 -11.67
C ARG A 324 2.55 8.21 -10.60
N GLY A 325 2.14 8.25 -9.34
CA GLY A 325 2.98 8.56 -8.18
C GLY A 325 2.52 9.78 -7.38
N GLY A 326 1.75 10.69 -7.99
CA GLY A 326 1.20 11.88 -7.30
C GLY A 326 -0.05 11.63 -6.44
N GLY A 327 -0.47 10.38 -6.28
CA GLY A 327 -1.59 10.00 -5.42
C GLY A 327 -2.94 10.54 -5.89
N GLY A 328 -3.87 10.70 -4.94
CA GLY A 328 -5.23 11.17 -5.19
C GLY A 328 -5.39 12.67 -5.45
N ASN A 329 -4.32 13.42 -5.75
CA ASN A 329 -4.35 14.89 -5.82
C ASN A 329 -5.16 15.47 -7.00
N PHE A 330 -5.42 14.70 -8.06
CA PHE A 330 -5.89 15.29 -9.34
C PHE A 330 -7.37 15.05 -9.63
N GLY A 331 -8.02 14.17 -8.87
CA GLY A 331 -9.42 13.79 -9.08
C GLY A 331 -9.71 12.36 -8.67
N VAL A 332 -10.83 11.82 -9.15
CA VAL A 332 -11.29 10.46 -8.85
C VAL A 332 -11.02 9.56 -10.05
N VAL A 333 -10.01 8.68 -9.99
CA VAL A 333 -9.81 7.66 -11.03
C VAL A 333 -10.88 6.57 -10.88
N THR A 334 -11.68 6.38 -11.92
CA THR A 334 -12.77 5.40 -11.93
C THR A 334 -12.40 4.09 -12.63
N GLU A 335 -11.46 4.12 -13.59
CA GLU A 335 -10.94 2.92 -14.27
C GLU A 335 -9.46 3.12 -14.63
N PHE A 336 -8.64 2.08 -14.46
CA PHE A 336 -7.27 1.97 -14.96
C PHE A 336 -7.21 0.95 -16.09
N ALA A 337 -6.46 1.24 -17.15
CA ALA A 337 -5.97 0.24 -18.08
C ALA A 337 -4.53 -0.14 -17.68
N ILE A 338 -4.33 -1.38 -17.25
CA ILE A 338 -3.08 -1.89 -16.66
C ILE A 338 -2.51 -3.01 -17.54
N LYS A 339 -1.24 -2.91 -17.89
CA LYS A 339 -0.49 -3.94 -18.62
C LYS A 339 -0.36 -5.21 -17.79
N LEU A 340 -0.58 -6.35 -18.45
CA LEU A 340 -0.47 -7.68 -17.88
C LEU A 340 0.74 -8.42 -18.47
N HIS A 341 1.32 -9.30 -17.67
CA HIS A 341 2.50 -10.09 -18.01
C HIS A 341 2.21 -11.59 -17.91
N PRO A 342 2.88 -12.45 -18.68
CA PRO A 342 2.76 -13.90 -18.54
C PRO A 342 3.07 -14.34 -17.12
N GLN A 343 2.21 -15.20 -16.56
CA GLN A 343 2.35 -15.69 -15.19
C GLN A 343 2.00 -17.18 -15.08
N ARG A 344 2.85 -17.94 -14.39
CA ARG A 344 2.61 -19.36 -14.07
C ARG A 344 1.39 -19.48 -13.15
N ARG A 345 0.54 -20.48 -13.37
CA ARG A 345 -0.64 -20.70 -12.49
C ARG A 345 -0.25 -20.99 -11.04
N THR A 346 0.92 -21.56 -10.81
CA THR A 346 1.48 -21.75 -9.48
C THR A 346 2.87 -21.15 -9.36
N VAL A 347 3.19 -20.67 -8.16
CA VAL A 347 4.51 -20.21 -7.70
C VAL A 347 4.91 -21.00 -6.45
N TRP A 348 6.17 -20.93 -6.03
CA TRP A 348 6.60 -21.49 -4.75
C TRP A 348 6.74 -20.37 -3.71
N SER A 349 6.07 -20.54 -2.57
CA SER A 349 6.07 -19.62 -1.42
C SER A 349 5.49 -20.30 -0.19
N GLY A 350 5.71 -19.70 0.99
CA GLY A 350 5.20 -20.08 2.29
C GLY A 350 5.86 -19.25 3.37
N THR A 351 5.56 -19.50 4.63
CA THR A 351 6.34 -18.94 5.74
C THR A 351 7.29 -19.99 6.26
N ILE A 352 8.57 -19.65 6.36
CA ILE A 352 9.54 -20.36 7.21
C ILE A 352 9.67 -19.54 8.50
N VAL A 353 9.55 -20.19 9.66
CA VAL A 353 9.68 -19.53 10.97
C VAL A 353 10.94 -20.01 11.67
N TYR A 354 11.74 -19.06 12.14
CA TYR A 354 13.00 -19.29 12.83
C TYR A 354 12.94 -18.73 14.26
N GLU A 355 13.72 -19.36 15.14
CA GLU A 355 14.05 -18.81 16.45
C GLU A 355 14.95 -17.56 16.31
N ALA A 356 14.96 -16.70 17.33
CA ALA A 356 15.91 -15.58 17.42
C ALA A 356 17.39 -16.02 17.45
N SER A 357 17.66 -17.30 17.77
CA SER A 357 19.00 -17.89 17.94
C SER A 357 19.80 -17.97 16.63
N VAL A 358 19.13 -18.03 15.47
CA VAL A 358 19.76 -18.16 14.13
C VAL A 358 19.76 -16.85 13.33
N LEU A 359 19.52 -15.71 14.00
CA LEU A 359 19.41 -14.41 13.34
C LEU A 359 20.63 -14.08 12.48
N GLU A 360 21.85 -14.27 12.99
CA GLU A 360 23.07 -14.00 12.23
C GLU A 360 23.17 -14.88 10.99
N GLU A 361 23.00 -16.18 11.14
CA GLU A 361 23.08 -17.16 10.05
C GLU A 361 22.09 -16.82 8.93
N LEU A 362 20.87 -16.44 9.28
CA LEU A 362 19.85 -16.02 8.33
C LEU A 362 20.23 -14.72 7.59
N PHE A 363 20.75 -13.72 8.29
CA PHE A 363 21.13 -12.45 7.64
C PHE A 363 22.43 -12.53 6.83
N GLU A 364 23.39 -13.39 7.22
CA GLU A 364 24.55 -13.73 6.38
C GLU A 364 24.11 -14.44 5.09
N ALA A 365 23.16 -15.37 5.19
CA ALA A 365 22.60 -16.07 4.04
C ALA A 365 21.78 -15.14 3.12
N LEU A 366 21.05 -14.17 3.69
CA LEU A 366 20.36 -13.12 2.96
C LEU A 366 21.34 -12.22 2.20
N ASP A 367 22.45 -11.78 2.81
CA ASP A 367 23.45 -10.94 2.13
C ASP A 367 24.05 -11.65 0.90
N VAL A 368 24.36 -12.96 1.01
CA VAL A 368 24.86 -13.77 -0.11
C VAL A 368 23.86 -13.90 -1.25
N TRP A 369 22.59 -14.20 -0.95
CA TRP A 369 21.54 -14.32 -1.97
C TRP A 369 21.19 -12.96 -2.59
N TRP A 370 21.13 -11.90 -1.78
CA TRP A 370 20.73 -10.56 -2.22
C TRP A 370 21.75 -9.89 -3.14
N ALA A 371 23.03 -10.22 -3.01
CA ALA A 371 24.09 -9.74 -3.91
C ALA A 371 23.77 -10.03 -5.40
N GLU A 372 23.08 -11.13 -5.69
CA GLU A 372 22.64 -11.48 -7.05
C GLU A 372 21.18 -11.06 -7.32
N ALA A 373 20.26 -11.36 -6.39
CA ALA A 373 18.83 -11.11 -6.58
C ALA A 373 18.48 -9.60 -6.60
N GLY A 374 19.04 -8.82 -5.68
CA GLY A 374 18.81 -7.37 -5.59
C GLY A 374 19.34 -6.59 -6.80
N GLN A 375 20.41 -7.10 -7.45
CA GLN A 375 20.93 -6.57 -8.71
C GLN A 375 20.08 -6.95 -9.93
N GLY A 376 19.01 -7.74 -9.77
CA GLY A 376 18.13 -8.13 -10.87
C GLY A 376 18.61 -9.29 -11.72
N ARG A 377 19.68 -9.98 -11.31
CA ARG A 377 20.16 -11.19 -12.00
C ARG A 377 19.21 -12.37 -11.82
N ARG A 378 18.33 -12.28 -10.81
CA ARG A 378 17.30 -13.28 -10.47
C ARG A 378 15.94 -12.60 -10.25
N PRO A 379 15.34 -11.97 -11.28
CA PRO A 379 14.20 -11.06 -11.09
C PRO A 379 12.89 -11.77 -10.70
N GLY A 380 12.82 -13.09 -10.90
CA GLY A 380 11.73 -13.96 -10.42
C GLY A 380 11.86 -14.43 -8.97
N GLU A 381 12.89 -13.97 -8.25
CA GLU A 381 13.15 -14.27 -6.84
C GLU A 381 12.94 -13.02 -5.99
N ALA A 382 12.25 -13.16 -4.87
CA ALA A 382 12.06 -12.10 -3.88
C ALA A 382 11.82 -12.70 -2.49
N ALA A 383 11.92 -11.89 -1.44
CA ALA A 383 11.56 -12.31 -0.09
C ALA A 383 11.02 -11.15 0.76
N LEU A 384 10.19 -11.49 1.76
CA LEU A 384 9.90 -10.63 2.90
C LEU A 384 10.44 -11.31 4.15
N VAL A 385 11.36 -10.66 4.86
CA VAL A 385 11.81 -11.09 6.19
C VAL A 385 11.06 -10.26 7.21
N PHE A 386 10.50 -10.87 8.24
CA PHE A 386 9.71 -10.13 9.21
C PHE A 386 9.95 -10.57 10.65
N PHE A 387 10.02 -9.60 11.56
CA PHE A 387 10.06 -9.85 13.00
C PHE A 387 8.65 -9.71 13.55
N PHE A 388 8.22 -10.69 14.34
CA PHE A 388 6.90 -10.74 14.95
C PHE A 388 6.97 -11.41 16.33
N ARG A 389 5.93 -11.22 17.15
CA ARG A 389 5.75 -12.00 18.38
C ARG A 389 4.80 -13.15 18.11
N ASP A 390 5.21 -14.38 18.43
CA ASP A 390 4.33 -15.55 18.30
C ASP A 390 3.15 -15.42 19.29
N PRO A 391 1.89 -15.41 18.83
CA PRO A 391 0.72 -15.31 19.72
C PRO A 391 0.57 -16.49 20.70
N ALA A 392 1.16 -17.65 20.41
CA ALA A 392 1.03 -18.84 21.25
C ALA A 392 2.04 -18.87 22.41
N THR A 393 3.28 -18.46 22.17
CA THR A 393 4.36 -18.47 23.19
C THR A 393 4.66 -17.10 23.79
N GLY A 394 4.35 -16.01 23.08
CA GLY A 394 4.76 -14.65 23.43
C GLY A 394 6.23 -14.34 23.10
N GLU A 395 6.98 -15.27 22.50
CA GLU A 395 8.38 -15.08 22.11
C GLU A 395 8.51 -14.29 20.80
N CYS A 396 9.66 -13.63 20.60
CA CYS A 396 9.96 -12.97 19.34
C CYS A 396 10.59 -13.96 18.35
N CYS A 397 10.01 -14.04 17.15
CA CYS A 397 10.44 -14.95 16.08
C CYS A 397 10.80 -14.17 14.81
N ILE A 398 11.48 -14.86 13.89
CA ILE A 398 11.80 -14.33 12.56
C ILE A 398 11.05 -15.18 11.53
N GLY A 399 10.26 -14.53 10.68
CA GLY A 399 9.64 -15.15 9.51
C GLY A 399 10.41 -14.82 8.24
N LEU A 400 10.57 -15.79 7.35
CA LEU A 400 10.95 -15.58 5.95
C LEU A 400 9.79 -16.04 5.07
N ARG A 401 9.29 -15.15 4.20
CA ARG A 401 8.39 -15.50 3.11
C ARG A 401 9.13 -15.38 1.79
N PRO A 402 9.74 -16.46 1.26
CA PRO A 402 10.34 -16.44 -0.06
C PRO A 402 9.24 -16.45 -1.13
N PHE A 403 9.52 -15.81 -2.26
CA PHE A 403 8.74 -15.88 -3.47
C PHE A 403 9.65 -16.35 -4.61
N PHE A 404 9.26 -17.44 -5.26
CA PHE A 404 9.91 -17.95 -6.46
C PHE A 404 8.89 -18.12 -7.57
N ASN A 405 9.06 -17.39 -8.68
CA ASN A 405 8.19 -17.47 -9.86
C ASN A 405 8.45 -18.74 -10.71
N GLY A 406 8.47 -19.91 -10.07
CA GLY A 406 8.76 -21.18 -10.71
C GLY A 406 8.11 -22.38 -10.04
N SER A 407 8.66 -23.58 -10.26
CA SER A 407 8.19 -24.80 -9.58
C SER A 407 8.70 -24.89 -8.15
N GLU A 408 8.09 -25.77 -7.36
CA GLU A 408 8.56 -26.05 -5.99
C GLU A 408 9.94 -26.72 -5.95
N ALA A 409 10.27 -27.58 -6.91
CA ALA A 409 11.59 -28.20 -6.97
C ALA A 409 12.70 -27.16 -7.20
N GLU A 410 12.52 -26.33 -8.22
CA GLU A 410 13.42 -25.20 -8.53
C GLU A 410 13.48 -24.19 -7.35
N GLY A 411 12.34 -23.88 -6.73
CA GLY A 411 12.27 -22.94 -5.60
C GLY A 411 13.02 -23.44 -4.36
N ARG A 412 12.82 -24.72 -3.99
CA ARG A 412 13.56 -25.35 -2.89
C ARG A 412 15.06 -25.46 -3.18
N GLU A 413 15.46 -25.60 -4.44
CA GLU A 413 16.87 -25.57 -4.83
C GLU A 413 17.47 -24.16 -4.71
N GLN A 414 16.82 -23.12 -5.27
CA GLN A 414 17.34 -21.75 -5.21
C GLN A 414 17.37 -21.17 -3.80
N PHE A 415 16.40 -21.52 -2.95
CA PHE A 415 16.31 -21.08 -1.56
C PHE A 415 16.85 -22.12 -0.56
N ALA A 416 17.61 -23.12 -1.03
CA ALA A 416 18.17 -24.20 -0.20
C ALA A 416 19.01 -23.68 0.99
N LEU A 417 19.72 -22.57 0.79
CA LEU A 417 20.51 -21.90 1.84
C LEU A 417 19.68 -21.47 3.06
N PHE A 418 18.40 -21.11 2.87
CA PHE A 418 17.50 -20.73 3.96
C PHE A 418 16.81 -21.94 4.59
N LEU A 419 16.51 -22.97 3.78
CA LEU A 419 15.91 -24.22 4.23
C LEU A 419 16.87 -25.09 5.07
N ALA A 420 18.19 -24.91 4.87
CA ALA A 420 19.23 -25.60 5.63
C ALA A 420 19.40 -25.05 7.08
N ILE A 421 19.02 -23.79 7.32
CA ILE A 421 19.07 -23.16 8.65
C ILE A 421 18.00 -23.80 9.54
N HIS A 422 18.33 -24.01 10.83
CA HIS A 422 17.40 -24.58 11.80
C HIS A 422 16.14 -23.70 11.96
N HIS A 423 15.00 -24.24 11.59
CA HIS A 423 13.70 -23.56 11.60
C HIS A 423 12.68 -24.33 12.43
N LEU A 424 11.77 -23.61 13.06
CA LEU A 424 10.64 -24.14 13.83
C LEU A 424 9.58 -24.75 12.91
N VAL A 425 9.34 -24.11 11.75
CA VAL A 425 8.25 -24.44 10.83
C VAL A 425 8.67 -24.12 9.39
N ASP A 426 8.43 -25.04 8.45
CA ASP A 426 8.41 -24.78 6.99
C ASP A 426 6.97 -24.98 6.47
N GLN A 427 6.36 -23.91 5.94
CA GLN A 427 5.06 -23.94 5.26
C GLN A 427 5.17 -23.69 3.74
N THR A 428 6.39 -23.70 3.18
CA THR A 428 6.64 -23.48 1.75
C THR A 428 6.11 -24.63 0.91
N LYS A 429 5.48 -24.29 -0.22
CA LYS A 429 4.89 -25.23 -1.18
C LYS A 429 4.54 -24.53 -2.48
N ALA A 430 4.21 -25.32 -3.51
CA ALA A 430 3.50 -24.80 -4.67
C ALA A 430 2.13 -24.23 -4.26
N LEU A 431 1.86 -22.98 -4.65
CA LEU A 431 0.63 -22.24 -4.36
C LEU A 431 0.04 -21.67 -5.67
N PRO A 432 -1.29 -21.66 -5.84
CA PRO A 432 -1.94 -20.86 -6.88
C PRO A 432 -1.51 -19.40 -6.77
N TYR A 433 -1.13 -18.77 -7.88
CA TYR A 433 -0.62 -17.39 -7.87
C TYR A 433 -1.62 -16.42 -7.22
N GLU A 434 -2.91 -16.58 -7.48
CA GLU A 434 -3.98 -15.75 -6.92
C GLU A 434 -4.10 -15.79 -5.37
N LEU A 435 -3.39 -16.72 -4.71
CA LEU A 435 -3.35 -16.85 -3.25
C LEU A 435 -2.06 -16.31 -2.61
N ILE A 436 -1.05 -15.89 -3.39
CA ILE A 436 0.23 -15.39 -2.84
C ILE A 436 0.02 -14.19 -1.90
N ASN A 437 -0.82 -13.25 -2.34
CA ASN A 437 -1.16 -12.03 -1.63
C ASN A 437 -2.20 -12.25 -0.51
N ALA A 438 -2.76 -13.47 -0.40
CA ALA A 438 -3.66 -13.85 0.70
C ALA A 438 -2.90 -14.32 1.96
N GLN A 439 -1.62 -14.69 1.82
CA GLN A 439 -0.77 -15.22 2.90
C GLN A 439 -0.45 -14.20 4.02
N GLN A 440 -0.91 -12.96 3.88
CA GLN A 440 -0.72 -11.87 4.86
C GLN A 440 -2.04 -11.45 5.53
N ASN A 441 -3.18 -12.03 5.14
CA ASN A 441 -4.49 -11.54 5.57
C ASN A 441 -4.75 -11.72 7.07
N GLU A 442 -4.15 -12.74 7.70
CA GLU A 442 -4.23 -12.97 9.14
C GLU A 442 -3.41 -11.95 9.95
N GLN A 443 -2.35 -11.39 9.36
CA GLN A 443 -1.50 -10.36 9.95
C GLN A 443 -1.99 -8.93 9.60
N ALA A 444 -2.74 -8.78 8.51
CA ALA A 444 -3.29 -7.52 8.02
C ALA A 444 -4.81 -7.40 8.28
N GLN A 445 -5.30 -7.87 9.42
CA GLN A 445 -6.72 -7.77 9.77
C GLN A 445 -7.18 -6.30 9.87
N HIS A 446 -8.48 -6.07 9.66
CA HIS A 446 -9.06 -4.73 9.74
C HIS A 446 -9.56 -4.46 11.16
N GLY A 447 -9.44 -3.20 11.60
CA GLY A 447 -10.13 -2.70 12.79
C GLY A 447 -9.24 -2.51 14.02
N ASP A 448 -7.98 -2.93 13.99
CA ASP A 448 -6.97 -2.54 14.97
C ASP A 448 -6.39 -1.15 14.67
N ASN A 449 -5.77 -0.53 15.67
CA ASN A 449 -4.98 0.67 15.44
C ASN A 449 -3.62 0.30 14.86
N VAL A 450 -3.15 1.04 13.85
CA VAL A 450 -1.87 0.80 13.20
C VAL A 450 -1.10 2.10 12.99
N TYR A 451 0.12 2.14 13.48
CA TYR A 451 1.14 3.11 13.07
C TYR A 451 2.08 2.45 12.08
N MET A 452 1.83 2.66 10.79
CA MET A 452 2.71 2.24 9.71
C MET A 452 3.65 3.38 9.31
N THR A 453 4.90 3.06 9.00
CA THR A 453 5.87 3.95 8.36
C THR A 453 7.05 3.14 7.82
N GLY A 454 7.96 3.76 7.06
CA GLY A 454 9.14 3.06 6.53
C GLY A 454 10.38 3.93 6.39
N THR A 455 11.47 3.31 5.93
CA THR A 455 12.77 3.94 5.61
C THR A 455 13.49 3.11 4.55
N SER A 456 14.30 3.74 3.70
CA SER A 456 15.30 3.04 2.88
C SER A 456 16.49 2.58 3.73
N ARG A 457 17.18 1.52 3.27
CA ARG A 457 18.52 1.09 3.71
C ARG A 457 19.45 0.89 2.51
N SER A 458 20.74 1.14 2.67
CA SER A 458 21.78 0.85 1.67
C SER A 458 22.50 -0.48 1.93
N SER A 459 22.58 -0.89 3.20
CA SER A 459 23.10 -2.19 3.65
C SER A 459 22.34 -2.68 4.88
N PHE A 460 22.31 -3.99 5.13
CA PHE A 460 21.63 -4.53 6.30
C PHE A 460 22.32 -5.76 6.90
N PRO A 461 23.57 -5.61 7.37
CA PRO A 461 24.37 -6.71 7.89
C PRO A 461 23.77 -7.30 9.18
N PRO A 462 24.15 -8.52 9.58
CA PRO A 462 23.68 -9.19 10.80
C PRO A 462 23.70 -8.33 12.07
N ILE A 463 24.70 -7.48 12.26
CA ILE A 463 24.79 -6.58 13.42
C ILE A 463 23.66 -5.53 13.46
N ALA A 464 23.23 -5.02 12.30
CA ALA A 464 22.10 -4.10 12.19
C ALA A 464 20.77 -4.85 12.38
N ALA A 465 20.67 -6.07 11.85
CA ALA A 465 19.52 -6.93 12.06
C ALA A 465 19.33 -7.29 13.55
N ARG A 466 20.41 -7.62 14.28
CA ARG A 466 20.39 -7.86 15.73
C ARG A 466 19.91 -6.63 16.50
N ALA A 467 20.48 -5.46 16.24
CA ALA A 467 20.09 -4.21 16.90
C ALA A 467 18.60 -3.86 16.66
N LEU A 468 18.12 -4.10 15.44
CA LEU A 468 16.72 -3.89 15.09
C LEU A 468 15.80 -4.92 15.77
N PHE A 469 16.21 -6.19 15.82
CA PHE A 469 15.48 -7.26 16.48
C PHE A 469 15.38 -7.02 17.99
N THR A 470 16.46 -6.64 18.67
CA THR A 470 16.42 -6.26 20.09
C THR A 470 15.47 -5.09 20.33
N THR A 471 15.57 -4.03 19.51
CA THR A 471 14.66 -2.88 19.61
C THR A 471 13.20 -3.29 19.36
N PHE A 472 12.95 -4.19 18.41
CA PHE A 472 11.65 -4.77 18.15
C PHE A 472 11.13 -5.60 19.34
N SER A 473 11.97 -6.44 19.95
CA SER A 473 11.58 -7.27 21.11
C SER A 473 11.14 -6.44 22.30
N GLU A 474 11.72 -5.25 22.49
CA GLU A 474 11.30 -4.28 23.51
C GLU A 474 9.98 -3.59 23.16
N ILE A 475 9.85 -3.02 21.94
CA ILE A 475 8.66 -2.23 21.58
C ILE A 475 7.41 -3.08 21.33
N SER A 476 7.56 -4.36 20.99
CA SER A 476 6.45 -5.29 20.71
C SER A 476 5.92 -5.99 21.97
N ALA A 477 6.33 -5.56 23.17
CA ALA A 477 5.66 -5.96 24.40
C ALA A 477 4.20 -5.45 24.42
N ALA A 478 3.33 -6.05 25.25
CA ALA A 478 1.94 -5.61 25.36
C ALA A 478 1.84 -4.09 25.68
N PRO A 479 0.93 -3.33 25.03
CA PRO A 479 -0.16 -3.79 24.15
C PRO A 479 0.25 -4.06 22.69
N TYR A 480 1.51 -3.82 22.32
CA TYR A 480 1.98 -3.81 20.93
C TYR A 480 2.35 -5.19 20.35
N ALA A 481 1.80 -6.28 20.89
CA ALA A 481 2.18 -7.65 20.53
C ALA A 481 1.90 -8.03 19.06
N GLY A 482 0.90 -7.40 18.42
CA GLY A 482 0.61 -7.57 16.99
C GLY A 482 1.56 -6.81 16.05
N SER A 483 2.57 -6.10 16.57
CA SER A 483 3.49 -5.30 15.77
C SER A 483 4.43 -6.16 14.94
N ALA A 484 4.90 -5.61 13.82
CA ALA A 484 5.87 -6.25 12.94
C ALA A 484 6.91 -5.27 12.39
N VAL A 485 8.11 -5.79 12.16
CA VAL A 485 9.10 -5.18 11.25
C VAL A 485 9.10 -6.02 9.98
N ILE A 486 9.08 -5.41 8.79
CA ILE A 486 9.22 -6.11 7.51
C ILE A 486 10.42 -5.55 6.77
N VAL A 487 11.46 -6.35 6.63
CA VAL A 487 12.65 -6.07 5.83
C VAL A 487 12.39 -6.60 4.42
N GLU A 488 12.12 -5.69 3.48
CA GLU A 488 11.70 -6.06 2.13
C GLU A 488 12.90 -6.37 1.24
N TYR A 489 12.94 -7.57 0.67
CA TYR A 489 13.92 -8.01 -0.32
C TYR A 489 13.19 -8.23 -1.66
N LEU A 490 12.63 -7.14 -2.20
CA LEU A 490 11.94 -7.08 -3.49
C LEU A 490 12.87 -6.40 -4.51
N PRO A 491 13.28 -7.01 -5.63
CA PRO A 491 14.29 -6.40 -6.50
C PRO A 491 13.81 -5.09 -7.13
N LEU A 492 14.50 -3.97 -6.83
CA LEU A 492 14.13 -2.62 -7.28
C LEU A 492 14.98 -2.11 -8.47
N HIS A 493 15.84 -2.94 -9.05
CA HIS A 493 16.76 -2.53 -10.12
C HIS A 493 16.06 -1.87 -11.33
N LEU A 494 14.92 -2.40 -11.82
CA LEU A 494 14.16 -1.77 -12.91
C LEU A 494 13.54 -0.43 -12.50
N VAL A 495 13.07 -0.31 -11.25
CA VAL A 495 12.52 0.93 -10.69
C VAL A 495 13.61 2.01 -10.68
N ARG A 496 14.82 1.67 -10.21
CA ARG A 496 15.97 2.58 -10.20
C ARG A 496 16.45 2.93 -11.61
N ALA A 497 16.39 1.99 -12.57
CA ALA A 497 16.94 2.12 -13.92
C ALA A 497 16.04 2.79 -14.98
N ALA A 498 14.74 2.99 -14.71
CA ALA A 498 13.85 3.71 -15.63
C ALA A 498 14.26 5.21 -15.80
N SER A 499 13.57 6.02 -16.62
CA SER A 499 13.84 7.49 -16.73
C SER A 499 12.92 8.29 -15.80
N SER A 500 13.43 9.21 -14.98
CA SER A 500 12.63 9.86 -13.91
C SER A 500 11.41 10.59 -14.45
N GLU A 501 11.52 11.13 -15.66
CA GLU A 501 10.45 11.83 -16.38
C GLU A 501 9.25 10.96 -16.77
N THR A 502 9.30 9.64 -16.59
CA THR A 502 8.19 8.76 -16.97
C THR A 502 7.00 8.82 -16.02
N SER A 503 7.18 9.21 -14.76
CA SER A 503 6.12 9.19 -13.74
C SER A 503 6.40 10.17 -12.59
N ALA A 504 5.35 10.65 -11.93
CA ALA A 504 5.46 11.52 -10.76
C ALA A 504 6.01 10.83 -9.49
N PHE A 505 6.33 9.52 -9.55
CA PHE A 505 6.84 8.77 -8.43
C PHE A 505 8.30 9.19 -8.12
N PRO A 506 8.55 9.87 -6.97
CA PRO A 506 9.77 10.63 -6.82
C PRO A 506 10.96 9.76 -6.43
N GLY A 507 12.13 10.07 -7.00
CA GLY A 507 13.44 9.55 -6.58
C GLY A 507 13.65 8.03 -6.70
N ARG A 508 12.62 7.27 -7.07
CA ARG A 508 12.61 5.82 -7.36
C ARG A 508 13.45 4.94 -6.43
N LEU A 509 13.28 5.22 -5.14
CA LEU A 509 13.77 4.45 -4.00
C LEU A 509 15.31 4.39 -3.91
N LYS A 510 15.85 5.27 -3.06
CA LYS A 510 17.29 5.45 -2.79
C LYS A 510 17.97 4.17 -2.26
N GLY A 511 17.22 3.31 -1.58
CA GLY A 511 17.69 2.05 -1.03
C GLY A 511 16.56 1.01 -0.97
N ASP A 512 16.83 -0.13 -0.35
CA ASP A 512 15.82 -1.18 -0.17
C ASP A 512 14.98 -0.87 1.08
N ASN A 513 13.65 -0.98 0.99
CA ASN A 513 12.76 -0.44 2.02
C ASN A 513 12.56 -1.40 3.21
N ILE A 514 12.48 -0.85 4.42
CA ILE A 514 11.98 -1.52 5.63
C ILE A 514 10.67 -0.85 6.05
N VAL A 515 9.68 -1.66 6.38
CA VAL A 515 8.39 -1.22 6.95
C VAL A 515 8.36 -1.51 8.44
N PHE A 516 7.85 -0.56 9.21
CA PHE A 516 7.55 -0.71 10.63
C PHE A 516 6.04 -0.57 10.81
N LEU A 517 5.42 -1.59 11.40
CA LEU A 517 4.00 -1.60 11.75
C LEU A 517 3.89 -1.76 13.25
N VAL A 518 3.53 -0.69 13.95
CA VAL A 518 3.23 -0.73 15.38
C VAL A 518 1.72 -0.85 15.55
N HIS A 519 1.24 -2.04 15.90
CA HIS A 519 -0.17 -2.36 16.07
C HIS A 519 -0.57 -2.32 17.54
N TRP A 520 -1.76 -1.83 17.85
CA TRP A 520 -2.39 -2.01 19.17
C TRP A 520 -3.90 -2.21 19.05
N PRO A 521 -4.54 -2.93 19.98
CA PRO A 521 -5.98 -3.21 19.91
C PRO A 521 -6.82 -1.94 19.86
N ARG A 522 -7.99 -2.03 19.23
CA ARG A 522 -8.95 -0.91 19.11
C ARG A 522 -9.36 -0.32 20.46
N GLU A 523 -9.64 -1.19 21.41
CA GLU A 523 -10.13 -0.91 22.75
C GLU A 523 -9.04 -0.53 23.75
N ASP A 524 -7.77 -0.64 23.39
CA ASP A 524 -6.67 -0.35 24.30
C ASP A 524 -6.47 1.15 24.50
N THR A 525 -6.57 1.60 25.75
CA THR A 525 -6.42 3.01 26.16
C THR A 525 -5.00 3.38 26.60
N THR A 526 -4.10 2.40 26.69
CA THR A 526 -2.67 2.59 27.01
C THR A 526 -1.85 2.76 25.73
N GLY A 527 -2.25 2.08 24.65
CA GLY A 527 -1.78 2.29 23.30
C GLY A 527 -2.31 3.60 22.71
N ASN A 528 -1.42 4.41 22.15
CA ASN A 528 -1.80 5.62 21.45
C ASN A 528 -0.82 5.96 20.31
N THR A 529 -1.27 6.81 19.39
CA THR A 529 -0.53 7.20 18.18
C THR A 529 0.85 7.78 18.48
N ASP A 530 1.04 8.49 19.59
CA ASP A 530 2.31 9.15 19.91
C ASP A 530 3.33 8.20 20.56
N THR A 531 2.87 7.24 21.37
CA THR A 531 3.70 6.12 21.83
C THR A 531 4.09 5.22 20.64
N ALA A 532 3.14 4.90 19.75
CA ALA A 532 3.39 4.11 18.56
C ALA A 532 4.37 4.81 17.58
N ARG A 533 4.20 6.12 17.34
CA ARG A 533 5.16 7.01 16.66
C ARG A 533 6.54 6.95 17.30
N THR A 534 6.63 6.99 18.63
CA THR A 534 7.89 6.91 19.37
C THR A 534 8.57 5.56 19.15
N HIS A 535 7.82 4.45 19.22
CA HIS A 535 8.34 3.10 18.92
C HIS A 535 8.81 2.96 17.47
N ALA A 536 8.02 3.44 16.50
CA ALA A 536 8.42 3.47 15.09
C ALA A 536 9.67 4.33 14.85
N THR A 537 9.82 5.44 15.57
CA THR A 537 11.02 6.30 15.51
C THR A 537 12.24 5.59 16.08
N ARG A 538 12.10 4.89 17.22
CA ARG A 538 13.19 4.06 17.78
C ARG A 538 13.68 3.00 16.79
N LEU A 539 12.76 2.33 16.08
CA LEU A 539 13.12 1.36 15.03
C LEU A 539 13.83 2.03 13.84
N LYS A 540 13.36 3.20 13.39
CA LYS A 540 14.02 3.98 12.34
C LYS A 540 15.43 4.42 12.72
N GLU A 541 15.65 4.87 13.95
CA GLU A 541 16.97 5.34 14.40
C GLU A 541 18.04 4.24 14.41
N VAL A 542 17.67 2.96 14.49
CA VAL A 542 18.61 1.84 14.25
C VAL A 542 19.14 1.89 12.81
N ILE A 543 18.25 2.08 11.83
CA ILE A 543 18.62 2.14 10.41
C ILE A 543 19.36 3.45 10.11
N TRP A 544 18.84 4.58 10.55
CA TRP A 544 19.47 5.88 10.32
C TRP A 544 20.82 6.02 11.03
N GLY A 545 20.96 5.42 12.22
CA GLY A 545 22.25 5.26 12.90
C GLY A 545 23.24 4.52 12.01
N ARG A 546 22.82 3.37 11.47
CA ARG A 546 23.65 2.57 10.56
C ARG A 546 24.02 3.32 9.27
N GLU A 547 23.08 4.00 8.62
CA GLU A 547 23.39 4.82 7.43
C GLU A 547 24.41 5.92 7.76
N ARG A 548 24.28 6.60 8.91
CA ARG A 548 25.25 7.62 9.35
C ARG A 548 26.64 7.04 9.62
N GLU A 549 26.75 5.84 10.20
CA GLU A 549 28.04 5.15 10.43
C GLU A 549 28.81 4.85 9.13
N ILE A 550 28.10 4.51 8.06
CA ILE A 550 28.69 4.16 6.76
C ILE A 550 28.77 5.34 5.78
N GLY A 551 28.40 6.55 6.21
CA GLY A 551 28.37 7.76 5.37
C GLY A 551 27.25 7.78 4.33
N GLY A 552 26.21 6.96 4.51
CA GLY A 552 25.02 6.91 3.67
C GLY A 552 24.04 8.05 3.94
N GLU A 553 23.10 8.27 3.00
CA GLU A 553 22.04 9.25 3.16
C GLU A 553 20.87 8.69 3.98
N VAL A 554 20.46 9.45 5.00
CA VAL A 554 19.24 9.15 5.77
C VAL A 554 17.99 9.50 4.95
N ASP A 555 17.24 8.48 4.53
CA ASP A 555 15.89 8.63 4.01
C ASP A 555 14.88 8.62 5.17
N SER A 556 14.42 9.82 5.57
CA SER A 556 13.41 9.93 6.62
C SER A 556 11.99 9.59 6.16
N THR A 557 11.77 9.51 4.85
CA THR A 557 10.45 9.46 4.20
C THR A 557 10.03 8.06 3.75
N GLY A 558 10.95 7.21 3.31
CA GLY A 558 10.64 5.88 2.78
C GLY A 558 9.62 5.93 1.64
N TYR A 559 8.90 4.82 1.45
CA TYR A 559 7.79 4.77 0.50
C TYR A 559 6.53 5.48 1.05
N ALA A 560 6.07 6.50 0.33
CA ALA A 560 4.97 7.40 0.73
C ALA A 560 3.65 6.70 1.10
N ASN A 561 3.31 5.58 0.46
CA ASN A 561 2.09 4.83 0.78
C ASN A 561 2.12 4.15 2.16
N TYR A 562 3.27 4.10 2.84
CA TYR A 562 3.37 3.57 4.20
C TYR A 562 3.16 4.62 5.30
N GLN A 563 2.89 5.89 4.99
CA GLN A 563 2.82 6.92 6.04
C GLN A 563 1.52 6.93 6.86
N THR A 564 1.69 7.12 8.17
CA THR A 564 0.61 7.41 9.13
C THR A 564 0.47 8.91 9.41
N GLU A 565 1.52 9.70 9.16
CA GLU A 565 1.44 11.15 9.30
C GLU A 565 0.73 11.81 8.13
N ALA A 566 -0.11 12.80 8.44
CA ALA A 566 -0.63 13.70 7.43
C ALA A 566 0.51 14.58 6.89
N ALA A 567 0.80 14.47 5.60
CA ALA A 567 1.74 15.35 4.93
C ALA A 567 1.12 16.74 4.71
N ASP A 568 1.90 17.79 4.94
CA ASP A 568 1.57 19.15 4.53
C ASP A 568 2.16 19.48 3.14
N HIS A 569 1.98 20.72 2.68
CA HIS A 569 2.48 21.17 1.38
C HIS A 569 4.01 21.25 1.30
N ASP A 570 4.69 21.43 2.43
CA ASP A 570 6.16 21.50 2.47
C ASP A 570 6.74 20.09 2.41
N ALA A 571 6.08 19.11 3.05
CA ALA A 571 6.33 17.70 2.89
C ALA A 571 6.04 17.24 1.45
N ALA A 572 4.97 17.75 0.82
CA ALA A 572 4.70 17.51 -0.61
C ALA A 572 5.83 18.05 -1.50
N SER A 573 6.28 19.29 -1.26
CA SER A 573 7.41 19.88 -2.00
C SER A 573 8.71 19.09 -1.82
N ARG A 574 9.01 18.63 -0.59
CA ARG A 574 10.18 17.77 -0.31
C ARG A 574 10.05 16.39 -0.96
N HIS A 575 8.87 15.79 -0.93
CA HIS A 575 8.60 14.47 -1.48
C HIS A 575 8.72 14.45 -3.01
N PHE A 576 8.01 15.34 -3.71
CA PHE A 576 8.03 15.39 -5.18
C PHE A 576 9.28 16.09 -5.75
N GLY A 577 10.00 16.88 -4.94
CA GLY A 577 11.25 17.52 -5.32
C GLY A 577 11.13 18.35 -6.61
N HIS A 578 11.99 18.08 -7.59
CA HIS A 578 12.01 18.79 -8.86
C HIS A 578 10.74 18.61 -9.71
N PHE A 579 9.92 17.59 -9.44
CA PHE A 579 8.61 17.43 -10.10
C PHE A 579 7.53 18.34 -9.54
N TYR A 580 7.69 18.86 -8.31
CA TYR A 580 6.63 19.61 -7.64
C TYR A 580 6.09 20.75 -8.52
N PRO A 581 6.89 21.63 -9.16
CA PRO A 581 6.37 22.69 -10.03
C PRO A 581 5.53 22.20 -11.22
N ARG A 582 5.91 21.07 -11.84
CA ARG A 582 5.13 20.43 -12.93
C ARG A 582 3.78 19.94 -12.39
N LEU A 583 3.79 19.29 -11.22
CA LEU A 583 2.57 18.83 -10.57
C LEU A 583 1.66 19.98 -10.13
N GLN A 584 2.22 21.12 -9.67
CA GLN A 584 1.46 22.33 -9.38
C GLN A 584 0.79 22.91 -10.63
N ALA A 585 1.44 22.84 -11.79
CA ALA A 585 0.86 23.29 -13.06
C ALA A 585 -0.31 22.39 -13.50
N VAL A 586 -0.16 21.06 -13.44
CA VAL A 586 -1.25 20.11 -13.70
C VAL A 586 -2.41 20.33 -12.73
N LYS A 587 -2.10 20.46 -11.43
CA LYS A 587 -3.09 20.75 -10.38
C LYS A 587 -3.88 22.03 -10.68
N ALA A 588 -3.25 23.09 -11.18
CA ALA A 588 -3.94 24.32 -11.57
C ALA A 588 -4.88 24.18 -12.77
N GLN A 589 -4.67 23.17 -13.63
CA GLN A 589 -5.55 22.86 -14.75
C GLN A 589 -6.74 21.99 -14.31
N CYS A 590 -6.49 20.90 -13.58
CA CYS A 590 -7.51 19.91 -13.25
C CYS A 590 -8.30 20.23 -11.96
N ASP A 591 -7.66 20.83 -10.95
CA ASP A 591 -8.24 21.17 -9.64
C ASP A 591 -7.66 22.50 -9.10
N PRO A 592 -7.96 23.64 -9.75
CA PRO A 592 -7.48 24.96 -9.34
C PRO A 592 -7.96 25.42 -7.96
N HIS A 593 -8.96 24.74 -7.38
CA HIS A 593 -9.51 25.05 -6.05
C HIS A 593 -8.90 24.20 -4.93
N GLY A 594 -8.10 23.19 -5.26
CA GLY A 594 -7.44 22.33 -4.27
C GLY A 594 -8.40 21.40 -3.51
N LEU A 595 -9.48 20.94 -4.13
CA LEU A 595 -10.48 20.07 -3.51
C LEU A 595 -9.95 18.69 -3.13
N PHE A 596 -8.93 18.21 -3.83
CA PHE A 596 -8.27 16.93 -3.58
C PHE A 596 -6.87 17.15 -2.95
N ASP A 597 -6.78 17.01 -1.63
CA ASP A 597 -5.62 17.38 -0.80
C ASP A 597 -5.10 16.22 0.08
N LYS A 598 -5.67 15.02 -0.04
CA LYS A 598 -5.52 14.00 1.01
C LYS A 598 -4.22 13.19 1.01
N PHE A 599 -3.33 13.33 0.02
CA PHE A 599 -2.05 12.62 -0.05
C PHE A 599 -0.97 13.60 -0.51
N TYR A 600 0.04 13.91 0.30
CA TYR A 600 1.10 14.89 -0.02
C TYR A 600 0.55 16.12 -0.80
N PRO A 601 -0.27 16.97 -0.15
CA PRO A 601 -1.15 17.92 -0.84
C PRO A 601 -0.39 18.88 -1.76
N ILE A 602 -0.72 18.85 -3.05
CA ILE A 602 -0.11 19.75 -4.04
C ILE A 602 -0.93 21.04 -4.11
N ARG A 603 -0.29 22.19 -3.89
CA ARG A 603 -0.92 23.50 -4.15
C ARG A 603 -1.02 23.74 -5.66
N PRO A 604 -2.18 24.11 -6.23
CA PRO A 604 -2.22 24.59 -7.62
C PRO A 604 -1.25 25.77 -7.79
N ALA A 605 -0.58 25.82 -8.94
CA ALA A 605 0.21 26.99 -9.32
C ALA A 605 -0.70 28.25 -9.36
N ALA A 606 -0.17 29.39 -8.94
CA ALA A 606 -0.88 30.65 -9.05
C ALA A 606 -1.22 30.93 -10.52
N ARG A 607 -2.46 31.33 -10.80
CA ARG A 607 -2.85 31.84 -12.12
C ARG A 607 -2.03 33.11 -12.38
N ARG A 608 -1.31 33.13 -13.51
CA ARG A 608 -0.70 34.34 -14.07
C ARG A 608 -1.75 35.21 -14.73
#